data_AF-A0A7X8BV75-F1
#
_entry.id   AF-A0A7X8BV75-F1
#
_cell.length_a   1.000
_cell.length_b   1.000
_cell.length_c   1.000
_cell.angle_alpha   90.00
_cell.angle_beta   90.00
_cell.angle_gamma   90.00
#
_symmetry.space_group_name_H-M   'P 1'
#
loop_
_entity.id
_entity.type
_entity.pdbx_description
1 polymer ?
#
loop_
_entity_poly.entity_id
_entity_poly.type
_entity_poly.pdbx_seq_one_letter_code
_entity_poly.pdbx_strand_id
1 'polypeptide(L)'
;MLKAIITFILNFFLLTVLFGQSLTIYTIPPPKPLNWKSPHHLLTSLGKNYMAKKPRQYPRREIGHVFVEIIDHGDSLYTSITSVDDECFEDVVVKKKGMAVLFKRYAGGHENPEEIKREINKRSEDGRIAFIRFLINDSAVVHLHHFIDSFQLLGYDKIYGGMNDPRKGKGAGCSS
;
A
#
# COMPACT_ATOMS: atom_id res chain seq x y z
N MET A 1 -2.34 -17.98 46.43
CA MET A 1 -1.37 -16.99 45.91
C MET A 1 -0.98 -17.25 44.46
N LEU A 2 -0.44 -18.42 44.09
CA LEU A 2 0.05 -18.68 42.72
C LEU A 2 -0.99 -18.44 41.61
N LYS A 3 -2.25 -18.88 41.80
CA LYS A 3 -3.34 -18.61 40.83
C LYS A 3 -3.61 -17.11 40.64
N ALA A 4 -3.61 -16.32 41.71
CA ALA A 4 -3.84 -14.87 41.63
C ALA A 4 -2.71 -14.15 40.89
N ILE A 5 -1.46 -14.60 41.09
CA ILE A 5 -0.28 -14.07 40.38
C ILE A 5 -0.35 -14.43 38.89
N ILE A 6 -0.69 -15.68 38.56
CA ILE A 6 -0.86 -16.12 37.16
C ILE A 6 -1.98 -15.34 36.46
N THR A 7 -3.15 -15.18 37.12
CA THR A 7 -4.26 -14.40 36.56
C THR A 7 -3.89 -12.93 36.38
N PHE A 8 -3.14 -12.34 37.32
CA PHE A 8 -2.66 -10.96 37.21
C PHE A 8 -1.68 -10.78 36.06
N ILE A 9 -0.70 -11.70 35.90
CA ILE A 9 0.26 -11.66 34.79
C ILE A 9 -0.45 -11.84 33.44
N LEU A 10 -1.41 -12.77 33.34
CA LEU A 10 -2.21 -12.98 32.12
C LEU A 10 -3.03 -11.74 31.77
N ASN A 11 -3.71 -11.12 32.75
CA ASN A 11 -4.49 -9.91 32.51
C ASN A 11 -3.61 -8.71 32.15
N PHE A 12 -2.42 -8.59 32.76
CA PHE A 12 -1.45 -7.55 32.42
C PHE A 12 -0.92 -7.73 30.99
N PHE A 13 -0.60 -8.96 30.59
CA PHE A 13 -0.21 -9.26 29.21
C PHE A 13 -1.33 -8.97 28.21
N LEU A 14 -2.56 -9.35 28.51
CA LEU A 14 -3.74 -9.06 27.67
C LEU A 14 -3.99 -7.55 27.50
N LEU A 15 -3.75 -6.74 28.55
CA LEU A 15 -3.84 -5.28 28.47
C LEU A 15 -2.76 -4.67 27.57
N THR A 16 -1.52 -5.15 27.65
CA THR A 16 -0.44 -4.63 26.76
C THR A 16 -0.71 -4.90 25.28
N VAL A 17 -1.42 -5.99 24.95
CA VAL A 17 -1.81 -6.30 23.56
C VAL A 17 -2.92 -5.36 23.07
N LEU A 18 -3.81 -4.89 23.94
CA LEU A 18 -4.89 -3.95 23.58
C LEU A 18 -4.39 -2.51 23.35
N PHE A 19 -3.24 -2.14 23.91
CA PHE A 19 -2.58 -0.83 23.69
C PHE A 19 -1.36 -0.92 22.76
N GLY A 20 -1.21 -2.04 22.04
CA GLY A 20 -0.07 -2.29 21.18
C GLY A 20 -0.09 -1.46 19.90
N GLN A 21 1.02 -0.78 19.60
CA GLN A 21 1.23 -0.11 18.33
C GLN A 21 1.58 -1.13 17.24
N SER A 22 1.17 -0.86 16.01
CA SER A 22 1.51 -1.75 14.90
C SER A 22 1.69 -1.04 13.57
N LEU A 23 2.51 -1.64 12.72
CA LEU A 23 2.63 -1.32 11.30
C LEU A 23 2.07 -2.50 10.52
N THR A 24 1.04 -2.28 9.71
CA THR A 24 0.51 -3.28 8.78
C THR A 24 0.77 -2.85 7.34
N ILE A 25 1.39 -3.73 6.56
CA ILE A 25 1.56 -3.56 5.12
C ILE A 25 0.61 -4.51 4.43
N TYR A 26 -0.37 -3.96 3.73
CA TYR A 26 -1.34 -4.71 2.94
C TYR A 26 -0.88 -4.77 1.50
N THR A 27 -0.94 -5.96 0.92
CA THR A 27 -0.68 -6.23 -0.50
C THR A 27 -1.98 -6.60 -1.19
N ILE A 28 -2.30 -5.82 -2.20
CA ILE A 28 -3.54 -5.91 -2.94
C ILE A 28 -3.24 -6.54 -4.30
N PRO A 29 -3.72 -7.76 -4.58
CA PRO A 29 -3.48 -8.40 -5.84
C PRO A 29 -4.30 -7.73 -6.95
N PRO A 30 -3.79 -7.79 -8.20
CA PRO A 30 -4.59 -7.43 -9.36
C PRO A 30 -5.75 -8.41 -9.60
N PRO A 31 -6.75 -8.04 -10.44
CA PRO A 31 -7.90 -8.88 -10.71
C PRO A 31 -7.56 -10.30 -11.21
N LYS A 32 -6.50 -10.44 -12.00
CA LYS A 32 -5.93 -11.70 -12.47
C LYS A 32 -4.41 -11.67 -12.35
N PRO A 33 -3.74 -12.84 -12.21
CA PRO A 33 -2.29 -12.91 -12.11
C PRO A 33 -1.58 -12.25 -13.31
N LEU A 34 -0.52 -11.50 -13.01
CA LEU A 34 0.38 -10.96 -14.03
C LEU A 34 1.30 -12.07 -14.57
N ASN A 35 1.57 -12.03 -15.88
CA ASN A 35 2.43 -13.00 -16.52
C ASN A 35 3.81 -12.41 -16.81
N TRP A 36 4.76 -12.66 -15.91
CA TRP A 36 6.13 -12.15 -15.96
C TRP A 36 7.07 -12.91 -16.92
N LYS A 37 6.58 -13.91 -17.68
CA LYS A 37 7.44 -14.76 -18.54
C LYS A 37 8.17 -13.98 -19.63
N SER A 38 7.57 -12.92 -20.16
CA SER A 38 8.22 -12.00 -21.10
C SER A 38 7.49 -10.64 -21.12
N PRO A 39 8.11 -9.56 -21.63
CA PRO A 39 7.47 -8.25 -21.71
C PRO A 39 6.12 -8.26 -22.44
N HIS A 40 5.99 -9.06 -23.51
CA HIS A 40 4.73 -9.23 -24.23
C HIS A 40 3.65 -9.92 -23.39
N HIS A 41 4.01 -10.97 -22.64
CA HIS A 41 3.09 -11.63 -21.73
C HIS A 41 2.65 -10.72 -20.58
N LEU A 42 3.56 -9.88 -20.08
CA LEU A 42 3.25 -8.90 -19.05
C LEU A 42 2.24 -7.87 -19.59
N LEU A 43 2.53 -7.27 -20.76
CA LEU A 43 1.65 -6.30 -21.41
C LEU A 43 0.26 -6.88 -21.69
N THR A 44 0.18 -8.11 -22.20
CA THR A 44 -1.11 -8.77 -22.46
C THR A 44 -1.88 -9.09 -21.18
N SER A 45 -1.19 -9.50 -20.10
CA SER A 45 -1.83 -9.71 -18.79
C SER A 45 -2.30 -8.41 -18.13
N LEU A 46 -1.54 -7.31 -18.27
CA LEU A 46 -1.95 -5.97 -17.84
C LEU A 46 -3.19 -5.49 -18.60
N GLY A 47 -3.21 -5.65 -19.92
CA GLY A 47 -4.38 -5.32 -20.75
C GLY A 47 -5.63 -6.11 -20.34
N LYS A 48 -5.48 -7.40 -20.02
CA LYS A 48 -6.59 -8.22 -19.48
C LYS A 48 -7.08 -7.74 -18.12
N ASN A 49 -6.19 -7.28 -17.25
CA ASN A 49 -6.56 -6.71 -15.96
C ASN A 49 -7.29 -5.38 -16.13
N TYR A 50 -6.85 -4.52 -17.05
CA TYR A 50 -7.56 -3.27 -17.37
C TYR A 50 -8.94 -3.51 -18.00
N MET A 51 -9.11 -4.56 -18.78
CA MET A 51 -10.43 -4.93 -19.31
C MET A 51 -11.32 -5.66 -18.29
N ALA A 52 -10.79 -5.98 -17.10
CA ALA A 52 -11.60 -6.59 -16.05
C ALA A 52 -12.65 -5.59 -15.53
N LYS A 53 -13.81 -6.13 -15.14
CA LYS A 53 -14.93 -5.36 -14.59
C LYS A 53 -14.44 -4.53 -13.38
N LYS A 54 -14.51 -3.19 -13.50
CA LYS A 54 -14.16 -2.28 -12.41
C LYS A 54 -15.14 -2.48 -11.24
N PRO A 55 -14.65 -2.74 -10.01
CA PRO A 55 -15.49 -2.77 -8.82
C PRO A 55 -16.19 -1.42 -8.61
N ARG A 56 -17.41 -1.41 -8.07
CA ARG A 56 -18.13 -0.16 -7.80
C ARG A 56 -17.57 0.62 -6.61
N GLN A 57 -16.87 -0.05 -5.70
CA GLN A 57 -16.53 0.48 -4.38
C GLN A 57 -15.08 0.96 -4.25
N TYR A 58 -14.21 0.55 -5.18
CA TYR A 58 -12.77 0.84 -5.14
C TYR A 58 -12.17 0.76 -6.55
N PRO A 59 -11.05 1.45 -6.80
CA PRO A 59 -10.39 1.42 -8.09
C PRO A 59 -9.90 0.01 -8.44
N ARG A 60 -9.79 -0.24 -9.74
CA ARG A 60 -9.17 -1.47 -10.22
C ARG A 60 -7.66 -1.32 -10.02
N ARG A 61 -7.02 -2.32 -9.43
CA ARG A 61 -5.57 -2.33 -9.21
C ARG A 61 -4.92 -3.18 -10.30
N GLU A 62 -4.64 -2.64 -11.48
CA GLU A 62 -4.27 -3.43 -12.68
C GLU A 62 -2.98 -4.24 -12.50
N ILE A 63 -2.03 -3.69 -11.74
CA ILE A 63 -0.73 -4.32 -11.44
C ILE A 63 -0.67 -4.86 -10.00
N GLY A 64 -1.65 -4.51 -9.17
CA GLY A 64 -1.62 -4.66 -7.72
C GLY A 64 -1.42 -3.31 -7.04
N HIS A 65 -1.40 -3.31 -5.70
CA HIS A 65 -1.28 -2.09 -4.90
C HIS A 65 -0.79 -2.38 -3.49
N VAL A 66 -0.24 -1.39 -2.80
CA VAL A 66 0.15 -1.50 -1.40
C VAL A 66 -0.57 -0.44 -0.58
N PHE A 67 -1.11 -0.84 0.57
CA PHE A 67 -1.57 0.09 1.60
C PHE A 67 -0.72 -0.08 2.84
N VAL A 68 -0.52 1.02 3.56
CA VAL A 68 0.13 1.03 4.87
C VAL A 68 -0.88 1.51 5.90
N GLU A 69 -0.93 0.81 7.02
CA GLU A 69 -1.66 1.20 8.23
C GLU A 69 -0.67 1.30 9.39
N ILE A 70 -0.74 2.42 10.11
CA ILE A 70 -0.04 2.60 11.39
C ILE A 70 -1.11 2.73 12.46
N ILE A 71 -1.04 1.89 13.49
CA ILE A 71 -1.85 2.00 14.68
C ILE A 71 -0.97 2.57 15.79
N ASP A 72 -1.33 3.75 16.28
CA ASP A 72 -0.71 4.43 17.41
C ASP A 72 -1.72 4.61 18.55
N HIS A 73 -1.55 3.85 19.63
CA HIS A 73 -2.42 3.90 20.82
C HIS A 73 -3.95 3.86 20.54
N GLY A 74 -4.36 3.23 19.44
CA GLY A 74 -5.76 3.10 19.02
C GLY A 74 -6.14 3.99 17.84
N ASP A 75 -5.36 5.03 17.54
CA ASP A 75 -5.54 5.86 16.35
C ASP A 75 -4.93 5.18 15.12
N SER A 76 -5.65 5.20 14.01
CA SER A 76 -5.26 4.50 12.78
C SER A 76 -4.97 5.49 11.66
N LEU A 77 -3.76 5.45 11.11
CA LEU A 77 -3.35 6.18 9.93
C LEU A 77 -3.25 5.23 8.74
N TYR A 78 -4.10 5.41 7.73
CA TYR A 78 -4.00 4.72 6.44
C TYR A 78 -3.33 5.63 5.41
N THR A 79 -2.34 5.10 4.69
CA THR A 79 -1.66 5.84 3.63
C THR A 79 -1.25 4.94 2.48
N SER A 80 -1.25 5.54 1.29
CA SER A 80 -0.74 4.99 0.04
C SER A 80 -0.67 6.12 -0.99
N ILE A 81 0.05 5.89 -2.08
CA ILE A 81 0.23 6.84 -3.18
C ILE A 81 -0.21 6.17 -4.47
N THR A 82 -0.88 6.93 -5.33
CA THR A 82 -1.23 6.48 -6.68
C THR A 82 -0.94 7.57 -7.70
N SER A 83 -1.01 7.26 -8.98
CA SER A 83 -0.98 8.27 -10.04
C SER A 83 -2.27 9.06 -10.03
N VAL A 84 -2.19 10.39 -10.08
CA VAL A 84 -3.37 11.27 -10.17
C VAL A 84 -4.13 11.07 -11.49
N ASP A 85 -3.38 10.77 -12.56
CA ASP A 85 -3.91 10.61 -13.91
C ASP A 85 -3.67 9.19 -14.46
N ASP A 86 -4.50 8.79 -15.43
CA ASP A 86 -4.38 7.51 -16.16
C ASP A 86 -3.21 7.48 -17.17
N GLU A 87 -2.35 8.51 -17.19
CA GLU A 87 -1.22 8.63 -18.13
C GLU A 87 -0.30 7.41 -18.15
N CYS A 88 -0.06 6.81 -16.98
CA CYS A 88 0.82 5.65 -16.86
C CYS A 88 0.30 4.48 -17.69
N PHE A 89 -0.99 4.20 -17.58
CA PHE A 89 -1.62 3.14 -18.33
C PHE A 89 -1.69 3.47 -19.83
N GLU A 90 -2.07 4.70 -20.18
CA GLU A 90 -2.11 5.14 -21.58
C GLU A 90 -0.75 4.98 -22.25
N ASP A 91 0.33 5.34 -21.57
CA ASP A 91 1.69 5.20 -22.07
C ASP A 91 2.10 3.74 -22.32
N VAL A 92 1.70 2.82 -21.42
CA VAL A 92 2.04 1.40 -21.49
C VAL A 92 1.21 0.69 -22.56
N VAL A 93 -0.12 0.88 -22.56
CA VAL A 93 -1.07 0.05 -23.31
C VAL A 93 -1.49 0.68 -24.62
N VAL A 94 -1.72 2.00 -24.65
CA VAL A 94 -2.19 2.70 -25.86
C VAL A 94 -1.00 3.13 -26.71
N LYS A 95 -0.04 3.84 -26.11
CA LYS A 95 1.12 4.39 -26.81
C LYS A 95 2.27 3.40 -26.99
N LYS A 96 2.17 2.21 -26.37
CA LYS A 96 3.15 1.10 -26.47
C LYS A 96 4.59 1.56 -26.21
N LYS A 97 4.80 2.48 -25.26
CA LYS A 97 6.13 3.04 -24.92
C LYS A 97 7.12 2.02 -24.30
N GLY A 98 6.76 0.74 -24.29
CA GLY A 98 7.60 -0.35 -23.80
C GLY A 98 7.88 -0.24 -22.30
N MET A 99 8.94 -0.90 -21.83
CA MET A 99 9.31 -0.95 -20.40
C MET A 99 9.90 0.36 -19.87
N ALA A 100 10.16 1.37 -20.72
CA ALA A 100 10.69 2.66 -20.29
C ALA A 100 9.73 3.42 -19.36
N VAL A 101 8.43 3.13 -19.45
CA VAL A 101 7.39 3.64 -18.56
C VAL A 101 7.62 3.32 -17.08
N LEU A 102 8.33 2.24 -16.76
CA LEU A 102 8.67 1.88 -15.38
C LEU A 102 9.54 2.93 -14.69
N PHE A 103 10.31 3.71 -15.48
CA PHE A 103 11.21 4.74 -14.98
C PHE A 103 10.65 6.16 -15.17
N LYS A 104 9.49 6.30 -15.84
CA LYS A 104 8.82 7.58 -15.99
C LYS A 104 8.28 8.03 -14.63
N ARG A 105 8.33 9.34 -14.39
CA ARG A 105 7.64 9.99 -13.28
C ARG A 105 6.26 10.44 -13.75
N TYR A 106 5.26 10.13 -12.95
CA TYR A 106 3.89 10.57 -13.11
C TYR A 106 3.51 11.47 -11.94
N ALA A 107 2.51 12.32 -12.12
CA ALA A 107 1.92 13.04 -11.01
C ALA A 107 1.36 12.03 -10.00
N GLY A 108 1.88 12.07 -8.78
CA GLY A 108 1.46 11.23 -7.66
C GLY A 108 0.51 11.99 -6.74
N GLY A 109 -0.25 11.23 -5.94
CA GLY A 109 -1.07 11.80 -4.88
C GLY A 109 -1.45 10.74 -3.85
N HIS A 110 -1.70 11.21 -2.63
CA HIS A 110 -2.23 10.37 -1.56
C HIS A 110 -3.65 9.93 -1.85
N GLU A 111 -3.92 8.66 -1.59
CA GLU A 111 -5.27 8.13 -1.62
C GLU A 111 -6.05 8.52 -0.36
N ASN A 112 -7.38 8.63 -0.49
CA ASN A 112 -8.24 8.98 0.62
C ASN A 112 -8.24 7.84 1.69
N PRO A 113 -7.92 8.11 2.96
CA PRO A 113 -7.86 7.09 4.01
C PRO A 113 -9.15 6.27 4.17
N GLU A 114 -10.32 6.89 4.00
CA GLU A 114 -11.61 6.20 4.10
C GLU A 114 -11.87 5.28 2.90
N GLU A 115 -11.35 5.63 1.72
CA GLU A 115 -11.38 4.75 0.54
C GLU A 115 -10.45 3.55 0.72
N ILE A 116 -9.24 3.78 1.23
CA ILE A 116 -8.29 2.72 1.57
C ILE A 116 -8.94 1.75 2.56
N LYS A 117 -9.50 2.26 3.66
CA LYS A 117 -10.17 1.44 4.69
C LYS A 117 -11.33 0.63 4.11
N ARG A 118 -12.16 1.23 3.25
CA ARG A 118 -13.24 0.52 2.56
C ARG A 118 -12.72 -0.59 1.65
N GLU A 119 -11.66 -0.34 0.88
CA GLU A 119 -11.06 -1.34 -0.01
C GLU A 119 -10.44 -2.50 0.79
N ILE A 120 -9.71 -2.21 1.87
CA ILE A 120 -9.14 -3.22 2.78
C ILE A 120 -10.25 -4.12 3.32
N ASN A 121 -11.30 -3.52 3.90
CA ASN A 121 -12.42 -4.28 4.47
C ASN A 121 -13.06 -5.18 3.41
N LYS A 122 -13.39 -4.62 2.24
CA LYS A 122 -14.07 -5.39 1.20
C LYS A 122 -13.20 -6.51 0.64
N ARG A 123 -11.90 -6.29 0.49
CA ARG A 123 -10.97 -7.32 0.01
C ARG A 123 -10.67 -8.37 1.07
N SER A 124 -10.71 -8.02 2.35
CA SER A 124 -10.64 -8.97 3.45
C SER A 124 -11.82 -9.94 3.42
N GLU A 125 -13.05 -9.42 3.27
CA GLU A 125 -14.26 -10.25 3.11
C GLU A 125 -14.18 -11.22 1.93
N ASP A 126 -13.63 -10.76 0.80
CA ASP A 126 -13.57 -11.56 -0.43
C ASP A 126 -12.30 -12.45 -0.50
N GLY A 127 -11.42 -12.43 0.51
CA GLY A 127 -10.15 -13.18 0.53
C GLY A 127 -9.11 -12.72 -0.52
N ARG A 128 -9.21 -11.47 -1.00
CA ARG A 128 -8.36 -10.88 -2.06
C ARG A 128 -7.42 -9.82 -1.52
N ILE A 129 -6.78 -10.14 -0.40
CA ILE A 129 -5.78 -9.31 0.31
C ILE A 129 -4.81 -10.23 1.05
N ALA A 130 -3.54 -9.85 1.10
CA ALA A 130 -2.58 -10.42 2.02
C ALA A 130 -1.93 -9.29 2.81
N PHE A 131 -1.49 -9.55 4.04
CA PHE A 131 -0.86 -8.54 4.86
C PHE A 131 0.26 -9.13 5.72
N ILE A 132 1.18 -8.26 6.11
CA ILE A 132 2.14 -8.52 7.19
C ILE A 132 1.97 -7.44 8.25
N ARG A 133 1.89 -7.85 9.51
CA ARG A 133 1.75 -6.95 10.66
C ARG A 133 2.96 -7.08 11.56
N PHE A 134 3.54 -5.94 11.91
CA PHE A 134 4.63 -5.81 12.85
C PHE A 134 4.11 -5.13 14.12
N LEU A 135 4.40 -5.71 15.28
CA LEU A 135 4.30 -4.97 16.53
C LEU A 135 5.51 -4.04 16.62
N ILE A 136 5.27 -2.78 16.93
CA ILE A 136 6.29 -1.74 16.97
C ILE A 136 6.26 -1.01 18.32
N ASN A 137 7.33 -0.31 18.63
CA ASN A 137 7.44 0.50 19.85
C ASN A 137 7.28 2.00 19.53
N ASP A 138 7.16 2.82 20.57
CA ASP A 138 6.92 4.26 20.45
C ASP A 138 7.95 4.96 19.55
N SER A 139 9.23 4.58 19.68
CA SER A 139 10.30 5.14 18.87
C SER A 139 10.10 4.85 17.38
N ALA A 140 9.66 3.65 17.02
CA ALA A 140 9.37 3.29 15.64
C ALA A 140 8.15 4.05 15.10
N VAL A 141 7.09 4.22 15.90
CA VAL A 141 5.93 5.05 15.53
C VAL A 141 6.36 6.48 15.23
N VAL A 142 7.12 7.11 16.14
CA VAL A 142 7.65 8.47 15.94
C VAL A 142 8.46 8.57 14.65
N HIS A 143 9.32 7.57 14.37
CA HIS A 143 10.09 7.55 13.12
C HIS A 143 9.21 7.42 11.87
N LEU A 144 8.14 6.64 11.93
CA LEU A 144 7.21 6.46 10.80
C LEU A 144 6.43 7.75 10.53
N HIS A 145 5.91 8.42 11.57
CA HIS A 145 5.25 9.71 11.41
C HIS A 145 6.20 10.76 10.85
N HIS A 146 7.40 10.89 11.42
CA HIS A 146 8.41 11.81 10.92
C HIS A 146 8.81 11.53 9.47
N PHE A 147 8.89 10.25 9.08
CA PHE A 147 9.14 9.86 7.70
C PHE A 147 8.01 10.32 6.77
N ILE A 148 6.75 10.08 7.13
CA ILE A 148 5.58 10.47 6.33
C ILE A 148 5.53 12.00 6.19
N ASP A 149 5.69 12.73 7.29
CA ASP A 149 5.67 14.20 7.29
C ASP A 149 6.81 14.77 6.43
N SER A 150 8.02 14.22 6.58
CA SER A 150 9.17 14.63 5.76
C SER A 150 8.96 14.31 4.28
N PHE A 151 8.38 13.16 3.98
CA PHE A 151 8.12 12.71 2.62
C PHE A 151 7.14 13.65 1.90
N GLN A 152 6.09 14.08 2.60
CA GLN A 152 5.11 15.05 2.12
C GLN A 152 5.69 16.47 2.02
N LEU A 153 6.44 16.90 3.03
CA LEU A 153 7.07 18.22 3.06
C LEU A 153 8.04 18.42 1.88
N LEU A 154 8.79 17.36 1.53
CA LEU A 154 9.70 17.35 0.39
C LEU A 154 8.99 17.17 -0.96
N GLY A 155 7.67 16.95 -0.95
CA GLY A 155 6.83 16.77 -2.14
C GLY A 155 7.06 15.44 -2.87
N TYR A 156 7.58 14.43 -2.18
CA TYR A 156 7.87 13.13 -2.80
C TYR A 156 6.60 12.32 -3.07
N ASP A 157 5.52 12.61 -2.34
CA ASP A 157 4.17 12.11 -2.56
C ASP A 157 3.57 12.52 -3.90
N LYS A 158 4.09 13.60 -4.49
CA LYS A 158 3.68 14.11 -5.81
C LYS A 158 4.35 13.37 -6.97
N ILE A 159 5.18 12.36 -6.69
CA ILE A 159 5.94 11.61 -7.69
C ILE A 159 5.54 10.13 -7.61
N TYR A 160 4.75 9.68 -8.57
CA TYR A 160 4.46 8.26 -8.79
C TYR A 160 5.42 7.67 -9.84
N GLY A 161 5.94 6.46 -9.66
CA GLY A 161 6.90 5.87 -10.59
C GLY A 161 8.36 6.23 -10.28
N GLY A 162 9.20 6.36 -11.31
CA GLY A 162 10.60 6.84 -11.18
C GLY A 162 11.67 5.76 -10.97
N MET A 163 12.82 6.14 -10.40
CA MET A 163 14.06 5.34 -10.39
C MET A 163 14.18 4.34 -9.22
N ASN A 164 13.11 4.11 -8.47
CA ASN A 164 13.12 3.25 -7.28
C ASN A 164 14.19 3.65 -6.23
N ASP A 165 14.28 4.95 -5.95
CA ASP A 165 15.09 5.53 -4.86
C ASP A 165 14.24 6.59 -4.12
N PRO A 166 13.17 6.15 -3.43
CA PRO A 166 12.18 7.05 -2.83
C PRO A 166 12.76 7.89 -1.70
N ARG A 167 13.80 7.40 -1.00
CA ARG A 167 14.50 8.15 0.06
C ARG A 167 15.22 9.39 -0.45
N LYS A 168 15.50 9.47 -1.76
CA LYS A 168 16.09 10.65 -2.42
C LYS A 168 15.10 11.38 -3.32
N GLY A 169 13.80 11.13 -3.19
CA GLY A 169 12.77 11.75 -4.01
C GLY A 169 12.83 11.36 -5.49
N LYS A 170 13.44 10.22 -5.82
CA LYS A 170 13.52 9.76 -7.21
C LYS A 170 12.33 8.89 -7.63
N GLY A 171 11.38 8.67 -6.72
CA GLY A 171 10.19 7.84 -6.88
C GLY A 171 10.44 6.36 -6.54
N ALA A 172 9.36 5.60 -6.31
CA ALA A 172 9.38 4.20 -5.86
C ALA A 172 9.10 3.17 -6.98
N GLY A 173 9.10 3.59 -8.25
CA GLY A 173 8.71 2.73 -9.37
C GLY A 173 7.21 2.38 -9.35
N CYS A 174 6.81 1.22 -9.86
CA CYS A 174 5.40 0.80 -9.92
C CYS A 174 4.87 0.15 -8.63
N SER A 175 5.63 0.20 -7.54
CA SER A 175 5.22 -0.24 -6.19
C SER A 175 5.00 0.93 -5.24
N SER A 176 4.75 2.13 -5.80
CA SER A 176 4.45 3.34 -5.01
C SER A 176 3.06 3.26 -4.40
#